data_AF-A0A516V6K3-F1
#
_entry.id   AF-A0A516V6K3-F1
#
_cell.length_a   1.000
_cell.length_b   1.000
_cell.length_c   1.000
_cell.angle_alpha   90.00
_cell.angle_beta   90.00
_cell.angle_gamma   90.00
#
_symmetry.space_group_name_H-M   'P 1'
#
loop_
_entity.id
_entity.type
_entity.pdbx_description
1 polymer ?
#
loop_
_entity_poly.entity_id
_entity_poly.type
_entity_poly.pdbx_seq_one_letter_code
_entity_poly.pdbx_strand_id
1 'polypeptide(L)'
;MPNRLAITFAALLALLPFAASADQFAYLDLKQAMAALDALDRSPREVQAFCAPCGDARATAIEVHDLGIARVWDDRANARPYADGEGRTYWEIELDGTGIDLAYIYVQTPAGWENIALKLGLGATDVPRTLSPKQLPR
;
A
#
# COMPACT_ATOMS: atom_id res chain seq x y z
N MET A 1 41.89 -18.77 27.12
CA MET A 1 41.77 -18.81 25.64
C MET A 1 40.29 -18.69 25.30
N PRO A 2 39.81 -17.56 24.77
CA PRO A 2 38.39 -17.41 24.47
C PRO A 2 37.98 -18.29 23.29
N ASN A 3 36.93 -19.10 23.49
CA ASN A 3 36.39 -20.05 22.53
C ASN A 3 35.89 -19.33 21.27
N ARG A 4 36.59 -19.53 20.14
CA ARG A 4 36.30 -18.95 18.82
C ARG A 4 34.96 -19.42 18.20
N LEU A 5 34.27 -20.37 18.83
CA LEU A 5 33.00 -20.94 18.35
C LEU A 5 31.77 -20.10 18.70
N ALA A 6 31.87 -19.11 19.61
CA ALA A 6 30.73 -18.29 20.00
C ALA A 6 30.51 -17.04 19.13
N ILE A 7 31.51 -16.66 18.31
CA ILE A 7 31.45 -15.41 17.51
C ILE A 7 30.73 -15.63 16.17
N THR A 8 30.61 -16.87 15.70
CA THR A 8 30.05 -17.16 14.38
C THR A 8 28.52 -17.20 14.32
N PHE A 9 27.82 -17.29 15.46
CA PHE A 9 26.35 -17.39 15.49
C PHE A 9 25.63 -16.03 15.50
N ALA A 10 26.30 -14.95 15.92
CA ALA A 10 25.69 -13.61 16.02
C ALA A 10 25.64 -12.87 14.67
N ALA A 11 26.46 -13.25 13.69
CA ALA A 11 26.52 -12.58 12.39
C ALA A 11 25.42 -13.03 11.41
N LEU A 12 24.75 -14.17 11.67
CA LEU A 12 23.77 -14.75 10.72
C LEU A 12 22.34 -14.19 10.89
N LEU A 13 22.01 -13.55 12.01
CA LEU A 13 20.68 -12.95 12.24
C LEU A 13 20.49 -11.57 11.60
N ALA A 14 21.56 -10.91 11.16
CA ALA A 14 21.50 -9.55 10.60
C ALA A 14 21.14 -9.50 9.09
N LEU A 15 20.88 -10.65 8.47
CA LEU A 15 20.54 -10.78 7.05
C LEU A 15 19.11 -11.28 6.83
N LEU A 16 18.22 -11.13 7.82
CA LEU A 16 16.80 -11.32 7.56
C LEU A 16 16.32 -10.15 6.70
N PRO A 17 15.93 -10.36 5.44
CA PRO A 17 15.25 -9.31 4.69
C PRO A 17 14.03 -8.92 5.51
N PHE A 18 13.89 -7.63 5.81
CA PHE A 18 12.64 -7.11 6.33
C PHE A 18 11.56 -7.61 5.39
N ALA A 19 10.63 -8.42 5.89
CA ALA A 19 9.51 -8.86 5.11
C ALA A 19 8.84 -7.59 4.60
N ALA A 20 8.97 -7.32 3.29
CA ALA A 20 8.22 -6.25 2.65
C ALA A 20 6.76 -6.55 2.98
N SER A 21 6.14 -5.65 3.74
CA SER A 21 4.74 -5.79 4.17
C SER A 21 3.89 -5.48 2.94
N ALA A 22 3.93 -6.36 1.95
CA ALA A 22 3.70 -6.00 0.55
C ALA A 22 2.27 -5.52 0.29
N ASP A 23 1.31 -5.91 1.12
CA ASP A 23 -0.10 -5.56 0.95
C ASP A 23 -0.74 -5.26 2.31
N GLN A 24 -0.80 -3.99 2.70
CA GLN A 24 -1.46 -3.57 3.95
C GLN A 24 -2.94 -3.26 3.72
N PHE A 25 -3.27 -2.61 2.60
CA PHE A 25 -4.64 -2.21 2.25
C PHE A 25 -4.93 -2.33 0.74
N ALA A 26 -4.41 -3.39 0.11
CA ALA A 26 -4.80 -3.78 -1.25
C ALA A 26 -6.23 -4.37 -1.28
N TYR A 27 -6.60 -5.12 -0.24
CA TYR A 27 -7.91 -5.75 -0.10
C TYR A 27 -8.72 -5.13 1.04
N LEU A 28 -9.91 -4.68 0.71
CA LEU A 28 -10.78 -3.87 1.56
C LEU A 28 -12.14 -4.54 1.72
N ASP A 29 -12.83 -4.24 2.82
CA ASP A 29 -14.28 -4.41 2.84
C ASP A 29 -14.96 -3.36 1.92
N LEU A 30 -16.22 -3.59 1.56
CA LEU A 30 -16.93 -2.69 0.64
C LEU A 30 -17.04 -1.26 1.18
N LYS A 31 -17.22 -1.09 2.50
CA LYS A 31 -17.38 0.22 3.10
C LYS A 31 -16.07 1.01 3.03
N GLN A 32 -14.94 0.35 3.29
CA GLN A 32 -13.60 0.91 3.16
C GLN A 32 -13.32 1.28 1.69
N ALA A 33 -13.64 0.40 0.74
CA ALA A 33 -13.46 0.66 -0.69
C ALA A 33 -14.29 1.88 -1.15
N MET A 34 -15.56 1.97 -0.75
CA MET A 34 -16.41 3.13 -1.08
C MET A 34 -15.86 4.43 -0.48
N ALA A 35 -15.36 4.40 0.76
CA ALA A 35 -14.77 5.58 1.39
C ALA A 35 -13.47 6.01 0.69
N ALA A 36 -12.65 5.05 0.24
CA ALA A 36 -11.44 5.31 -0.51
C ALA A 36 -11.74 5.89 -1.90
N LEU A 37 -12.70 5.31 -2.62
CA LEU A 37 -13.17 5.81 -3.92
C LEU A 37 -13.63 7.27 -3.79
N ASP A 38 -14.46 7.57 -2.81
CA ASP A 38 -14.98 8.91 -2.55
C ASP A 38 -13.87 9.91 -2.20
N ALA A 39 -12.84 9.50 -1.44
CA ALA A 39 -11.70 10.34 -1.13
C ALA A 39 -10.82 10.62 -2.37
N LEU A 40 -10.63 9.62 -3.24
CA LEU A 40 -9.87 9.75 -4.49
C LEU A 40 -10.60 10.61 -5.52
N ASP A 41 -11.92 10.44 -5.69
CA ASP A 41 -12.70 11.19 -6.68
C ASP A 41 -12.77 12.70 -6.37
N ARG A 42 -12.69 13.07 -5.08
CA ARG A 42 -12.60 14.47 -4.64
C ARG A 42 -11.20 15.08 -4.74
N SER A 43 -10.18 14.26 -5.00
CA SER A 43 -8.80 14.72 -5.11
C SER A 43 -8.49 15.13 -6.56
N PRO A 44 -7.45 15.95 -6.78
CA PRO A 44 -6.92 16.15 -8.14
C PRO A 44 -6.60 14.81 -8.81
N ARG A 45 -6.67 14.77 -10.15
CA ARG A 45 -6.39 13.57 -10.98
C ARG A 45 -4.91 13.20 -11.06
N GLU A 46 -4.16 13.48 -9.99
CA GLU A 46 -2.77 13.06 -9.80
C GLU A 46 -2.61 12.53 -8.37
N VAL A 47 -2.01 11.34 -8.24
CA VAL A 47 -1.61 10.75 -6.97
C VAL A 47 -0.12 10.44 -6.97
N GLN A 48 0.45 10.22 -5.78
CA GLN A 48 1.84 9.78 -5.63
C GLN A 48 1.87 8.37 -5.06
N ALA A 49 2.53 7.45 -5.78
CA ALA A 49 2.82 6.10 -5.28
C ALA A 49 4.17 6.08 -4.57
N PHE A 50 4.22 5.61 -3.33
CA PHE A 50 5.43 5.56 -2.51
C PHE A 50 5.36 4.48 -1.43
N CYS A 51 6.27 3.49 -1.50
CA CYS A 51 6.42 2.42 -0.52
C CYS A 51 7.71 2.58 0.32
N ALA A 52 7.59 3.27 1.46
CA ALA A 52 8.67 3.37 2.44
C ALA A 52 9.25 2.02 2.89
N PRO A 53 8.45 0.99 3.27
CA PRO A 53 9.00 -0.29 3.71
C PRO A 53 9.62 -1.10 2.56
N CYS A 54 9.33 -0.76 1.30
CA CYS A 54 10.01 -1.32 0.12
C CYS A 54 11.38 -0.67 -0.15
N GLY A 55 11.70 0.42 0.55
CA GLY A 55 12.95 1.17 0.36
C GLY A 55 12.88 2.23 -0.75
N ASP A 56 11.68 2.65 -1.15
CA ASP A 56 11.52 3.71 -2.16
C ASP A 56 12.20 5.00 -1.68
N ALA A 57 13.07 5.54 -2.53
CA ALA A 57 13.73 6.82 -2.26
C ALA A 57 12.87 8.02 -2.69
N ARG A 58 12.01 7.82 -3.70
CA ARG A 58 11.13 8.83 -4.28
C ARG A 58 9.80 8.20 -4.68
N ALA A 59 8.76 9.01 -4.63
CA ALA A 59 7.44 8.69 -5.13
C ALA A 59 7.40 8.77 -6.65
N THR A 60 6.42 8.08 -7.22
CA THR A 60 6.08 8.13 -8.64
C THR A 60 4.74 8.84 -8.79
N ALA A 61 4.68 9.89 -9.60
CA ALA A 61 3.42 10.53 -9.96
C ALA A 61 2.61 9.62 -10.89
N ILE A 62 1.33 9.49 -10.60
CA ILE A 62 0.36 8.74 -11.40
C ILE A 62 -0.75 9.72 -11.76
N GLU A 63 -0.90 10.00 -13.05
CA GLU A 63 -2.09 10.68 -13.57
C GLU A 63 -3.23 9.66 -13.65
N VAL A 64 -4.37 9.97 -13.02
CA VAL A 64 -5.51 9.06 -12.89
C VAL A 64 -6.56 9.43 -13.94
N HIS A 65 -6.78 8.55 -14.91
CA HIS A 65 -7.77 8.76 -15.97
C HIS A 65 -9.10 8.11 -15.60
N ASP A 66 -9.04 6.92 -15.02
CA ASP A 66 -10.17 6.13 -14.56
C ASP A 66 -9.96 5.67 -13.12
N LEU A 67 -11.05 5.64 -12.37
CA LEU A 67 -11.06 5.31 -10.95
C LEU A 67 -12.23 4.36 -10.68
N GLY A 68 -11.92 3.19 -10.13
CA GLY A 68 -12.88 2.10 -9.98
C GLY A 68 -12.80 1.38 -8.64
N ILE A 69 -13.82 0.55 -8.39
CA ILE A 69 -13.79 -0.50 -7.37
C ILE A 69 -14.07 -1.81 -8.09
N ALA A 70 -13.18 -2.79 -7.92
CA ALA A 70 -13.38 -4.14 -8.41
C ALA A 70 -13.52 -5.12 -7.25
N ARG A 71 -14.21 -6.23 -7.52
CA ARG A 71 -14.24 -7.35 -6.58
C ARG A 71 -12.98 -8.18 -6.80
N VAL A 72 -12.33 -8.61 -5.72
CA VAL A 72 -11.15 -9.47 -5.83
C VAL A 72 -11.60 -10.88 -6.26
N TRP A 73 -10.99 -11.44 -7.30
CA TRP A 73 -11.33 -12.75 -7.86
C TRP A 73 -10.27 -13.82 -7.55
N ASP A 74 -10.70 -15.06 -7.38
CA ASP A 74 -9.83 -16.23 -7.23
C ASP A 74 -9.12 -16.51 -8.58
N ASP A 75 -7.78 -16.41 -8.60
CA ASP A 75 -6.95 -16.61 -9.78
C ASP A 75 -6.94 -18.08 -10.27
N ARG A 76 -7.39 -19.00 -9.41
CA ARG A 76 -7.52 -20.42 -9.73
C ARG A 76 -8.82 -20.65 -10.51
N ALA A 77 -8.81 -20.37 -11.81
CA ALA A 77 -9.69 -20.90 -12.86
C ALA A 77 -11.23 -20.98 -12.65
N ASN A 78 -11.77 -20.47 -11.55
CA ASN A 78 -13.13 -20.78 -11.09
C ASN A 78 -14.12 -19.62 -11.29
N ALA A 79 -13.67 -18.48 -11.82
CA ALA A 79 -14.48 -17.26 -12.03
C ALA A 79 -15.40 -16.94 -10.82
N ARG A 80 -14.84 -17.03 -9.61
CA ARG A 80 -15.55 -16.75 -8.36
C ARG A 80 -14.81 -15.69 -7.55
N PRO A 81 -15.51 -14.85 -6.78
CA PRO A 81 -14.85 -13.91 -5.88
C PRO A 81 -13.91 -14.67 -4.94
N TYR A 82 -12.73 -14.10 -4.69
CA TYR A 82 -11.84 -14.57 -3.64
C TYR A 82 -12.59 -14.49 -2.30
N ALA A 83 -12.47 -15.54 -1.50
CA ALA A 83 -13.01 -15.59 -0.16
C ALA A 83 -11.95 -16.18 0.78
N ASP A 84 -11.80 -15.58 1.96
CA ASP A 84 -10.90 -16.11 2.99
C ASP A 84 -11.46 -17.38 3.66
N GLY A 85 -10.75 -17.90 4.67
CA GLY A 85 -11.18 -19.08 5.43
C GLY A 85 -12.51 -18.91 6.19
N GLU A 86 -13.01 -17.68 6.31
CA GLU A 86 -14.30 -17.35 6.94
C GLU A 86 -15.40 -17.05 5.89
N GLY A 87 -15.08 -17.12 4.59
CA GLY A 87 -16.00 -16.83 3.50
C GLY A 87 -16.18 -15.34 3.21
N ARG A 88 -15.34 -14.45 3.76
CA ARG A 88 -15.39 -13.01 3.50
C ARG A 88 -14.77 -12.72 2.14
N THR A 89 -15.48 -11.95 1.33
CA THR A 89 -14.97 -11.47 0.04
C THR A 89 -14.47 -10.04 0.15
N TYR A 90 -13.52 -9.68 -0.71
CA TYR A 90 -12.86 -8.38 -0.67
C TYR A 90 -13.08 -7.58 -1.94
N TRP A 91 -12.79 -6.30 -1.83
CA TRP A 91 -12.80 -5.32 -2.90
C TRP A 91 -11.44 -4.64 -2.96
N GLU A 92 -11.08 -4.14 -4.12
CA GLU A 92 -9.87 -3.35 -4.33
C GLU A 92 -10.23 -2.05 -5.02
N ILE A 93 -9.39 -1.04 -4.83
CA ILE A 93 -9.48 0.21 -5.60
C ILE A 93 -8.60 0.05 -6.82
N GLU A 94 -9.11 0.50 -7.96
CA GLU A 94 -8.37 0.48 -9.22
C GLU A 94 -8.09 1.91 -9.69
N LEU A 95 -6.84 2.16 -10.07
CA LEU A 95 -6.44 3.33 -10.85
C LEU A 95 -6.11 2.84 -12.26
N ASP A 96 -6.81 3.35 -13.27
CA ASP A 96 -6.64 2.95 -14.67
C ASP A 96 -6.70 1.42 -14.86
N GLY A 97 -7.62 0.76 -14.15
CA GLY A 97 -7.80 -0.70 -14.19
C GLY A 97 -6.72 -1.52 -13.48
N THR A 98 -5.83 -0.86 -12.71
CA THR A 98 -4.81 -1.53 -11.90
C THR A 98 -5.14 -1.40 -10.42
N GLY A 99 -5.28 -2.54 -9.73
CA GLY A 99 -5.46 -2.60 -8.29
C GLY A 99 -4.30 -1.92 -7.53
N ILE A 100 -4.63 -1.14 -6.49
CA ILE A 100 -3.66 -0.40 -5.68
C ILE A 100 -3.74 -0.75 -4.20
N ASP A 101 -2.60 -0.68 -3.50
CA ASP A 101 -2.55 -0.68 -2.04
C ASP A 101 -2.65 0.75 -1.50
N LEU A 102 -3.73 1.04 -0.77
CA LEU A 102 -3.96 2.36 -0.18
C LEU A 102 -2.87 2.80 0.81
N ALA A 103 -2.10 1.87 1.37
CA ALA A 103 -0.95 2.22 2.23
C ALA A 103 0.16 2.95 1.47
N TYR A 104 0.22 2.82 0.14
CA TYR A 104 1.29 3.37 -0.67
C TYR A 104 0.82 4.50 -1.60
N ILE A 105 -0.42 4.95 -1.46
CA ILE A 105 -0.99 6.03 -2.26
C ILE A 105 -1.16 7.30 -1.43
N TYR A 106 -0.69 8.41 -1.99
CA TYR A 106 -0.77 9.73 -1.41
C TYR A 106 -1.58 10.66 -2.31
N VAL A 107 -2.49 11.42 -1.70
CA VAL A 107 -3.36 12.37 -2.38
C VAL A 107 -2.97 13.81 -2.05
N GLN A 108 -3.16 14.72 -3.00
CA GLN A 108 -2.85 16.13 -2.80
C GLN A 108 -3.85 16.77 -1.84
N THR A 109 -3.34 17.49 -0.83
CA THR A 109 -4.12 18.31 0.10
C THR A 109 -3.55 19.73 0.15
N PRO A 110 -4.22 20.70 0.78
CA PRO A 110 -3.65 22.04 1.00
C PRO A 110 -2.34 22.03 1.81
N ALA A 111 -2.11 21.00 2.64
CA ALA A 111 -0.90 20.86 3.44
C ALA A 111 0.22 20.07 2.73
N GLY A 112 -0.02 19.60 1.50
CA GLY A 112 0.88 18.72 0.75
C GLY A 112 0.29 17.35 0.50
N TRP A 113 1.15 16.36 0.22
CA TRP A 113 0.75 15.00 -0.09
C TRP A 113 0.51 14.18 1.19
N GLU A 114 -0.70 13.64 1.36
CA GLU A 114 -1.11 12.87 2.53
C GLU A 114 -1.45 11.43 2.16
N ASN A 115 -1.00 10.47 2.96
CA ASN A 115 -1.27 9.04 2.78
C ASN A 115 -2.78 8.76 2.94
N ILE A 116 -3.39 8.14 1.93
CA ILE A 116 -4.84 7.99 1.90
C ILE A 116 -5.35 6.97 2.94
N ALA A 117 -4.65 5.87 3.17
CA ALA A 117 -5.02 4.91 4.21
C ALA A 117 -5.05 5.58 5.60
N LEU A 118 -3.99 6.32 5.95
CA LEU A 118 -3.89 7.05 7.21
C LEU A 118 -4.90 8.20 7.35
N LYS A 119 -5.34 8.79 6.23
CA LYS A 119 -6.40 9.79 6.19
C LYS A 119 -7.78 9.19 6.50
N LEU A 120 -8.03 7.99 5.98
CA LEU A 120 -9.27 7.22 6.19
C LEU A 120 -9.33 6.53 7.56
N GLY A 121 -8.28 6.66 8.38
CA GLY A 121 -8.18 5.98 9.67
C GLY A 121 -7.89 4.48 9.53
N LEU A 122 -7.43 4.03 8.36
CA LEU A 122 -6.90 2.69 8.17
C LEU A 122 -5.52 2.63 8.86
N GLY A 123 -5.30 1.59 9.66
CA GLY A 123 -4.13 1.46 10.53
C GLY A 123 -2.83 1.10 9.81
N ALA A 124 -2.49 1.80 8.72
CA ALA A 124 -1.24 1.57 7.98
C ALA A 124 -0.02 1.88 8.85
N THR A 125 0.98 1.02 8.78
CA THR A 125 2.22 1.11 9.56
C THR A 125 3.43 1.21 8.65
N ASP A 126 4.53 1.73 9.19
CA ASP A 126 5.82 1.89 8.50
C ASP A 126 5.77 2.75 7.21
N VAL A 127 4.69 3.50 7.04
CA VAL A 127 4.50 4.50 5.98
C VAL A 127 4.39 5.90 6.59
N PRO A 128 5.02 6.93 6.00
CA PRO A 128 4.90 8.28 6.52
C PRO A 128 3.50 8.84 6.24
N ARG A 129 2.96 9.64 7.18
CA ARG A 129 1.68 10.33 6.99
C ARG A 129 1.70 11.29 5.79
N THR A 130 2.83 11.95 5.56
CA THR A 130 3.01 12.91 4.46
C THR A 130 4.33 12.69 3.74
N LEU A 131 4.41 13.11 2.47
CA LEU A 131 5.66 13.12 1.72
C LEU A 131 6.41 14.45 1.91
N SER A 132 7.72 14.36 2.15
CA SER A 132 8.60 15.52 2.13
C SER A 132 8.99 15.89 0.69
N PRO A 133 9.43 17.14 0.42
CA PRO A 133 9.90 17.54 -0.91
C PRO A 133 11.02 16.67 -1.50
N LYS A 134 11.83 16.03 -0.64
CA LYS A 134 12.91 15.14 -1.09
C LYS A 134 12.39 13.82 -1.69
N GLN A 135 11.20 13.42 -1.27
CA GLN A 135 10.54 12.19 -1.71
C GLN A 135 9.66 12.43 -2.94
N LEU A 136 9.33 13.66 -3.30
CA LEU A 136 8.52 13.90 -4.50
C LEU A 136 9.32 13.64 -5.80
N PRO A 137 8.62 13.37 -6.92
CA PRO A 137 9.21 13.39 -8.24
C PRO A 137 9.99 14.71 -8.48
N ARG A 138 10.99 14.65 -9.36
CA ARG A 138 11.78 15.84 -9.72
C ARG A 138 11.11 16.62 -10.83
#